data_AF-A0A939WNS1-F1
#
_entry.id   AF-A0A939WNS1-F1
#
_cell.length_a   1.000
_cell.length_b   1.000
_cell.length_c   1.000
_cell.angle_alpha   90.00
_cell.angle_beta   90.00
_cell.angle_gamma   90.00
#
_symmetry.space_group_name_H-M   'P 1'
#
loop_
_entity.id
_entity.type
_entity.pdbx_description
1 polymer ?
#
loop_
_entity_poly.entity_id
_entity_poly.type
_entity_poly.pdbx_seq_one_letter_code
_entity_poly.pdbx_strand_id
1 'polypeptide(L)'
;MATPIEMQLKHLPPSVRRRCEKALGLAKPDEEHKVFVYGTLIAGERNAHWAGNARRQKAWTLGTIHDTGYGFPAFVKRGRTRIVGEVLTVGDDGFRSMDRLEGYPSLYRREQIRVHLVGGGQILAWVYIMNRLPDGAPVIESGDWVAYRKSKDGSTPTDGR
;
A
#
# COMPACT_ATOMS: atom_id res chain seq x y z
N MET A 1 7.61 -33.55 11.20
CA MET A 1 8.86 -34.08 10.61
C MET A 1 8.91 -33.58 9.17
N ALA A 2 9.98 -32.90 8.75
CA ALA A 2 10.10 -32.41 7.37
C ALA A 2 10.46 -33.57 6.44
N THR A 3 9.94 -33.56 5.21
CA THR A 3 10.21 -34.61 4.22
C THR A 3 11.64 -34.54 3.67
N PRO A 4 12.20 -35.64 3.11
CA PRO A 4 13.55 -35.65 2.54
C PRO A 4 13.78 -34.56 1.48
N ILE A 5 12.76 -34.26 0.67
CA ILE A 5 12.80 -33.20 -0.36
C ILE A 5 12.85 -31.81 0.30
N GLU A 6 12.03 -31.56 1.32
CA GLU A 6 12.07 -30.30 2.07
C GLU A 6 13.44 -30.05 2.72
N MET A 7 14.15 -31.10 3.15
CA MET A 7 15.50 -30.96 3.70
C MET A 7 16.55 -30.55 2.66
N GLN A 8 16.44 -31.04 1.42
CA GLN A 8 17.35 -30.68 0.33
C GLN A 8 17.16 -29.23 -0.14
N LEU A 9 15.92 -28.72 -0.09
CA LEU A 9 15.61 -27.35 -0.51
C LEU A 9 16.10 -26.28 0.49
N LYS A 10 16.34 -26.62 1.76
CA LYS A 10 16.76 -25.68 2.82
C LYS A 10 18.09 -24.98 2.54
N HIS A 11 18.98 -25.62 1.79
CA HIS A 11 20.29 -25.06 1.44
C HIS A 11 20.25 -24.09 0.25
N LEU A 12 19.12 -24.01 -0.45
CA LEU A 12 18.96 -23.11 -1.59
C LEU A 12 18.73 -21.66 -1.12
N PRO A 13 19.17 -20.66 -1.91
CA PRO A 13 18.82 -19.26 -1.66
C PRO A 13 17.29 -19.08 -1.54
N PRO A 14 16.78 -18.16 -0.71
CA PRO A 14 15.34 -18.05 -0.43
C PRO A 14 14.45 -17.94 -1.67
N SER A 15 14.91 -17.21 -2.69
CA SER A 15 14.20 -17.06 -3.97
C SER A 15 14.11 -18.36 -4.77
N VAL A 16 15.23 -19.10 -4.85
CA VAL A 16 15.33 -20.39 -5.55
C VAL A 16 14.50 -21.44 -4.81
N ARG A 17 14.65 -21.51 -3.49
CA ARG A 17 13.86 -22.39 -2.62
C ARG A 17 12.36 -22.19 -2.81
N ARG A 18 11.87 -20.95 -2.72
CA ARG A 18 10.44 -20.63 -2.88
C ARG A 18 9.92 -21.04 -4.26
N ARG A 19 10.73 -20.84 -5.31
CA ARG A 19 10.39 -21.26 -6.67
C ARG A 19 10.28 -22.78 -6.79
N CYS A 20 11.23 -23.52 -6.22
CA CYS A 20 11.20 -24.99 -6.18
C CYS A 20 10.03 -25.51 -5.35
N GLU A 21 9.79 -24.97 -4.15
CA GLU A 21 8.64 -25.32 -3.31
C GLU A 21 7.32 -25.10 -4.07
N LYS A 22 7.19 -23.98 -4.79
CA LYS A 22 6.00 -23.69 -5.61
C LYS A 22 5.86 -24.68 -6.78
N ALA A 23 6.94 -24.97 -7.50
CA ALA A 23 6.93 -25.91 -8.62
C ALA A 23 6.62 -27.35 -8.19
N LEU A 24 7.02 -27.73 -6.96
CA LEU A 24 6.82 -29.05 -6.38
C LEU A 24 5.50 -29.18 -5.60
N GLY A 25 4.67 -28.12 -5.54
CA GLY A 25 3.43 -28.12 -4.78
C GLY A 25 3.62 -28.18 -3.25
N LEU A 26 4.83 -27.90 -2.76
CA LEU A 26 5.19 -27.88 -1.34
C LEU A 26 5.04 -26.49 -0.71
N ALA A 27 4.86 -25.46 -1.53
CA ALA A 27 4.63 -24.11 -1.03
C ALA A 27 3.31 -24.05 -0.26
N LYS A 28 3.33 -23.37 0.90
CA LYS A 28 2.10 -22.99 1.59
C LYS A 28 1.20 -22.18 0.65
N PRO A 29 -0.13 -22.27 0.79
CA PRO A 29 -1.06 -21.40 0.06
C PRO A 29 -0.65 -19.94 0.25
N ASP A 30 -0.71 -19.15 -0.83
CA ASP A 30 -0.39 -17.73 -0.77
C ASP A 30 -1.41 -17.04 0.15
N GLU A 31 -0.94 -16.37 1.20
CA GLU A 31 -1.81 -15.62 2.09
C GLU A 31 -2.28 -14.33 1.41
N GLU A 32 -3.55 -13.99 1.58
CA GLU A 32 -4.10 -12.72 1.11
C GLU A 32 -3.94 -11.65 2.19
N HIS A 33 -3.31 -10.54 1.80
CA HIS A 33 -3.11 -9.37 2.64
C HIS A 33 -4.02 -8.24 2.17
N LYS A 34 -4.73 -7.61 3.11
CA LYS A 34 -5.51 -6.39 2.85
C LYS A 34 -4.70 -5.17 3.26
N VAL A 35 -4.44 -4.28 2.32
CA VAL A 35 -3.65 -3.06 2.54
C VAL A 35 -4.46 -1.84 2.12
N PHE A 36 -4.67 -0.90 3.03
CA PHE A 36 -5.22 0.41 2.74
C PHE A 36 -4.13 1.35 2.21
N VAL A 37 -4.37 1.88 1.01
CA VAL A 37 -3.50 2.84 0.33
C VAL A 37 -4.24 4.15 0.12
N TYR A 38 -3.54 5.26 0.32
CA TYR A 38 -4.10 6.62 0.34
C TYR A 38 -3.28 7.62 -0.50
N GLY A 39 -2.32 7.11 -1.29
CA GLY A 39 -1.33 7.92 -2.01
C GLY A 39 -0.92 7.31 -3.34
N THR A 40 0.38 7.27 -3.62
CA THR A 40 0.92 6.89 -4.93
C THR A 40 0.62 5.45 -5.40
N LEU A 41 0.14 4.58 -4.51
CA LEU A 41 -0.32 3.22 -4.80
C LEU A 41 -1.80 3.12 -5.25
N ILE A 42 -2.58 4.20 -5.15
CA ILE A 42 -3.96 4.27 -5.66
C ILE A 42 -3.96 4.04 -7.18
N ALA A 43 -5.02 3.40 -7.69
CA ALA A 43 -5.19 3.19 -9.13
C ALA A 43 -5.00 4.48 -9.95
N GLY A 44 -4.20 4.41 -11.01
CA GLY A 44 -3.87 5.55 -11.88
C GLY A 44 -2.72 6.43 -11.39
N GLU A 45 -2.24 6.25 -10.15
CA GLU A 45 -1.02 6.92 -9.68
C GLU A 45 0.25 6.13 -10.05
N ARG A 46 1.41 6.82 -10.04
CA ARG A 46 2.66 6.32 -10.61
C ARG A 46 3.16 4.98 -10.05
N ASN A 47 2.83 4.66 -8.79
CA ASN A 47 3.30 3.44 -8.13
C ASN A 47 2.25 2.32 -8.12
N ALA A 48 1.07 2.50 -8.74
CA ALA A 48 0.00 1.50 -8.70
C ALA A 48 0.44 0.10 -9.18
N HIS A 49 1.41 0.03 -10.10
CA HIS A 49 1.96 -1.22 -10.65
C HIS A 49 2.69 -2.08 -9.61
N TRP A 50 3.19 -1.50 -8.50
CA TRP A 50 3.88 -2.25 -7.44
C TRP A 50 2.98 -3.23 -6.70
N ALA A 51 1.66 -2.99 -6.72
CA ALA A 51 0.66 -3.89 -6.17
C ALA A 51 0.30 -5.06 -7.10
N GLY A 52 0.88 -5.14 -8.30
CA GLY A 52 0.59 -6.19 -9.28
C GLY A 52 -0.89 -6.27 -9.64
N ASN A 53 -1.42 -7.50 -9.73
CA ASN A 53 -2.83 -7.78 -10.05
C ASN A 53 -3.76 -7.68 -8.82
N ALA A 54 -3.48 -6.75 -7.90
CA ALA A 54 -4.29 -6.56 -6.70
C ALA A 54 -5.76 -6.37 -7.04
N ARG A 55 -6.65 -7.04 -6.30
CA ARG A 55 -8.07 -6.65 -6.29
C ARG A 55 -8.19 -5.34 -5.52
N ARG A 56 -8.93 -4.37 -6.09
CA ARG A 56 -9.05 -3.02 -5.53
C ARG A 56 -10.48 -2.73 -5.15
N GLN A 57 -10.67 -2.13 -3.98
CA GLN A 57 -11.97 -1.64 -3.54
C GLN A 57 -11.82 -0.25 -2.95
N LYS A 58 -12.65 0.69 -3.38
CA LYS A 58 -12.66 2.05 -2.80
C LYS A 58 -12.97 1.98 -1.31
N ALA A 59 -12.26 2.78 -0.53
CA ALA A 59 -12.33 2.75 0.91
C ALA A 59 -11.96 4.11 1.53
N TRP A 60 -12.14 4.23 2.83
CA TRP A 60 -11.71 5.40 3.58
C TRP A 60 -11.43 5.07 5.05
N THR A 61 -10.66 5.92 5.70
CA THR A 61 -10.44 5.89 7.16
C THR A 61 -10.42 7.31 7.72
N LEU A 62 -10.34 7.46 9.04
CA LEU A 62 -10.14 8.75 9.69
C LEU A 62 -8.66 8.94 10.02
N GLY A 63 -8.18 10.16 9.81
CA GLY A 63 -6.82 10.55 10.14
C GLY A 63 -6.47 11.90 9.53
N THR A 64 -5.20 12.12 9.29
CA THR A 64 -4.66 13.27 8.57
C THR A 64 -3.62 12.77 7.59
N ILE A 65 -3.58 13.33 6.38
CA ILE A 65 -2.47 13.10 5.45
C ILE A 65 -1.76 14.43 5.18
N HIS A 66 -0.44 14.36 5.02
CA HIS A 66 0.42 15.49 4.76
C HIS A 66 1.13 15.33 3.42
N ASP A 67 1.36 16.43 2.71
CA ASP A 67 2.29 16.44 1.59
C ASP A 67 3.72 16.47 2.14
N THR A 68 4.49 15.43 1.85
CA THR A 68 5.88 15.32 2.32
C THR A 68 6.83 16.25 1.56
N GLY A 69 6.41 16.81 0.42
CA GLY A 69 7.28 17.54 -0.51
C GLY A 69 8.10 16.61 -1.43
N TYR A 70 8.08 15.30 -1.20
CA TYR A 70 8.79 14.30 -2.03
C TYR A 70 7.88 13.65 -3.09
N GLY A 71 6.71 14.25 -3.33
CA GLY A 71 5.73 13.78 -4.31
C GLY A 71 4.96 12.55 -3.86
N PHE A 72 4.86 12.29 -2.56
CA PHE A 72 3.99 11.27 -1.96
C PHE A 72 3.47 11.74 -0.59
N PRO A 73 2.26 11.30 -0.16
CA PRO A 73 1.71 11.72 1.12
C PRO A 73 2.20 10.85 2.29
N ALA A 74 2.07 11.38 3.51
CA ALA A 74 2.28 10.64 4.74
C ALA A 74 1.02 10.67 5.61
N PHE A 75 0.57 9.50 6.07
CA PHE A 75 -0.59 9.35 6.94
C PHE A 75 -0.23 9.45 8.42
N VAL A 76 -1.08 10.14 9.18
CA VAL A 76 -1.07 10.26 10.63
C VAL A 76 -2.42 9.79 11.16
N LYS A 77 -2.40 8.79 12.06
CA LYS A 77 -3.62 8.18 12.63
C LYS A 77 -4.51 9.16 13.39
N ARG A 78 -3.91 10.20 13.98
CA ARG A 78 -4.64 11.21 14.75
C ARG A 78 -5.28 12.19 13.77
N GLY A 79 -6.60 12.21 13.73
CA GLY A 79 -7.36 13.15 12.90
C GLY A 79 -8.82 12.74 12.77
N ARG A 80 -9.65 13.68 12.32
CA ARG A 80 -11.08 13.46 12.05
C ARG A 80 -11.40 13.63 10.56
N THR A 81 -10.40 13.93 9.74
CA THR A 81 -10.56 14.07 8.30
C THR A 81 -10.75 12.70 7.67
N ARG A 82 -11.71 12.60 6.75
CA ARG A 82 -11.94 11.38 5.98
C ARG A 82 -10.86 11.26 4.91
N ILE A 83 -9.98 10.28 5.06
CA ILE A 83 -8.93 9.99 4.10
C ILE A 83 -9.46 9.06 3.02
N VAL A 84 -9.45 9.52 1.77
CA VAL A 84 -9.90 8.76 0.61
C VAL A 84 -8.79 7.82 0.16
N GLY A 85 -9.14 6.57 -0.12
CA GLY A 85 -8.18 5.58 -0.58
C GLY A 85 -8.80 4.33 -1.17
N GLU A 86 -7.98 3.29 -1.25
CA GLU A 86 -8.37 1.95 -1.71
C GLU A 86 -7.89 0.90 -0.72
N VAL A 87 -8.64 -0.18 -0.58
CA VAL A 87 -8.12 -1.43 -0.02
C VAL A 87 -7.67 -2.30 -1.19
N LEU A 88 -6.40 -2.66 -1.17
CA LEU A 88 -5.78 -3.63 -2.06
C LEU A 88 -5.82 -4.99 -1.38
N THR A 89 -6.28 -6.02 -2.10
CA THR A 89 -6.08 -7.41 -1.71
C THR A 89 -4.97 -7.99 -2.58
N VAL A 90 -3.86 -8.36 -1.94
CA VAL A 90 -2.64 -8.84 -2.59
C VAL A 90 -2.21 -10.17 -2.01
N GLY A 91 -1.59 -11.03 -2.82
CA GLY A 91 -0.84 -12.17 -2.32
C GLY A 91 0.49 -11.75 -1.69
N ASP A 92 1.21 -12.72 -1.13
CA ASP A 92 2.52 -12.54 -0.50
C ASP A 92 3.54 -11.81 -1.37
N ASP A 93 3.60 -12.13 -2.67
CA ASP A 93 4.54 -11.51 -3.60
C ASP A 93 4.24 -10.02 -3.79
N GLY A 94 2.95 -9.67 -3.92
CA GLY A 94 2.50 -8.27 -3.99
C GLY A 94 2.77 -7.51 -2.70
N PHE A 95 2.54 -8.15 -1.54
CA PHE A 95 2.78 -7.53 -0.25
C PHE A 95 4.26 -7.22 -0.02
N ARG A 96 5.16 -8.16 -0.38
CA ARG A 96 6.62 -7.91 -0.34
C ARG A 96 7.09 -6.88 -1.36
N SER A 97 6.49 -6.85 -2.55
CA SER A 97 6.77 -5.84 -3.57
C SER A 97 6.50 -4.43 -3.01
N MET A 98 5.36 -4.27 -2.34
CA MET A 98 5.00 -3.02 -1.66
C MET A 98 5.93 -2.70 -0.48
N ASP A 99 6.32 -3.69 0.34
CA ASP A 99 7.31 -3.47 1.42
C ASP A 99 8.62 -2.87 0.90
N ARG A 100 9.09 -3.32 -0.27
CA ARG A 100 10.32 -2.80 -0.90
C ARG A 100 10.15 -1.35 -1.37
N LEU A 101 9.03 -1.04 -2.02
CA LEU A 101 8.70 0.31 -2.46
C LEU A 101 8.68 1.29 -1.28
N GLU A 102 8.00 0.90 -0.21
CA GLU A 102 7.76 1.74 0.97
C GLU A 102 8.97 1.76 1.93
N GLY A 103 10.05 1.04 1.61
CA GLY A 103 11.24 0.97 2.46
C GLY A 103 10.94 0.43 3.85
N TYR A 104 10.03 -0.55 3.97
CA TYR A 104 9.70 -1.15 5.27
C TYR A 104 10.86 -2.00 5.80
N PRO A 105 11.18 -1.94 7.12
CA PRO A 105 10.55 -1.12 8.17
C PRO A 105 11.24 0.24 8.44
N SER A 106 12.23 0.64 7.64
CA SER A 106 13.10 1.78 7.94
C SER A 106 12.44 3.14 7.63
N LEU A 107 11.88 3.31 6.43
CA LEU A 107 11.21 4.55 6.02
C LEU A 107 9.75 4.58 6.52
N TYR A 108 9.03 3.49 6.29
CA TYR A 108 7.67 3.29 6.77
C TYR A 108 7.60 2.07 7.69
N ARG A 109 6.74 2.16 8.70
CA ARG A 109 6.26 0.99 9.44
C ARG A 109 4.86 0.60 8.94
N ARG A 110 4.46 -0.64 9.23
CA ARG A 110 3.11 -1.12 8.98
C ARG A 110 2.34 -1.20 10.28
N GLU A 111 1.09 -0.76 10.24
CA GLU A 111 0.16 -0.96 11.34
C GLU A 111 -1.19 -1.40 10.78
N GLN A 112 -1.95 -2.20 11.52
CA GLN A 112 -3.34 -2.47 11.16
C GLN A 112 -4.23 -1.34 11.67
N ILE A 113 -5.17 -0.90 10.82
CA ILE A 113 -6.17 0.11 11.15
C ILE A 113 -7.55 -0.35 10.70
N ARG A 114 -8.59 0.26 11.30
CA ARG A 114 -9.97 0.12 10.83
C ARG A 114 -10.18 0.97 9.58
N VAL A 115 -10.77 0.36 8.58
CA VAL A 115 -11.04 0.97 7.28
C VAL A 115 -12.46 0.67 6.87
N HIS A 116 -13.16 1.67 6.38
CA HIS A 116 -14.53 1.59 5.90
C HIS A 116 -14.54 1.38 4.40
N LEU A 117 -15.23 0.35 3.93
CA LEU A 117 -15.35 0.06 2.51
C LEU A 117 -16.49 0.88 1.90
N VAL A 118 -16.30 1.36 0.67
CA VAL A 118 -17.41 1.92 -0.11
C VAL A 118 -18.34 0.76 -0.49
N GLY A 119 -19.64 0.95 -0.25
CA GLY A 119 -20.65 -0.12 -0.32
C GLY A 119 -20.99 -0.74 1.03
N GLY A 120 -20.32 -0.32 2.12
CA GLY A 120 -20.61 -0.73 3.48
C GLY A 120 -19.62 -1.76 4.04
N GLY A 121 -19.61 -1.87 5.36
CA GLY A 121 -18.68 -2.74 6.09
C GLY A 121 -17.40 -2.04 6.53
N GLN A 122 -16.76 -2.67 7.51
CA GLN A 122 -15.49 -2.23 8.07
C GLN A 122 -14.57 -3.43 8.22
N ILE A 123 -13.29 -3.24 7.88
CA ILE A 123 -12.27 -4.27 7.99
C ILE A 123 -11.05 -3.75 8.75
N LEU A 124 -10.21 -4.68 9.22
CA LEU A 124 -8.82 -4.37 9.52
C LEU A 124 -7.99 -4.53 8.24
N ALA A 125 -7.14 -3.54 7.97
CA ALA A 125 -6.20 -3.55 6.86
C ALA A 125 -4.86 -2.97 7.32
N TRP A 126 -3.78 -3.45 6.72
CA TRP A 126 -2.46 -2.85 6.87
C TRP A 126 -2.44 -1.45 6.26
N VAL A 127 -1.71 -0.52 6.87
CA VAL A 127 -1.39 0.78 6.30
C VAL A 127 0.10 1.06 6.50
N TYR A 128 0.74 1.67 5.52
CA TYR A 128 2.10 2.17 5.67
C TYR A 128 2.07 3.57 6.30
N ILE A 129 2.80 3.72 7.41
CA ILE A 129 2.92 4.97 8.17
C ILE A 129 4.38 5.38 8.19
N MET A 130 4.67 6.60 7.72
CA MET A 130 6.03 7.12 7.67
C MET A 130 6.58 7.23 9.09
N ASN A 131 7.80 6.75 9.32
CA ASN A 131 8.38 6.73 10.66
C ASN A 131 8.65 8.14 11.21
N ARG A 132 9.08 9.05 10.34
CA ARG A 132 9.31 10.46 10.66
C ARG A 132 8.69 11.33 9.58
N LEU A 133 7.66 12.08 9.95
CA LEU A 133 7.08 13.10 9.09
C LEU A 133 8.08 14.26 8.94
N PRO A 134 8.27 14.81 7.72
CA PRO A 134 9.10 16.00 7.54
C PRO A 134 8.55 17.19 8.34
N ASP A 135 9.46 17.99 8.90
CA ASP A 135 9.08 19.16 9.67
C ASP A 135 8.36 20.18 8.78
N GLY A 136 7.23 20.71 9.24
CA GLY A 136 6.43 21.68 8.48
C GLY A 136 5.65 21.10 7.30
N ALA A 137 5.57 19.77 7.14
CA ALA A 137 4.80 19.14 6.06
C ALA A 137 3.33 19.60 6.09
N PRO A 138 2.83 20.28 5.04
CA PRO A 138 1.49 20.86 5.05
C PRO A 138 0.42 19.78 5.05
N VAL A 139 -0.67 20.04 5.78
CA VAL A 139 -1.84 19.17 5.82
C VAL A 139 -2.58 19.25 4.48
N ILE A 140 -3.04 18.09 3.99
CA ILE A 140 -3.97 18.02 2.87
C ILE A 140 -5.38 17.93 3.45
N GLU A 141 -6.02 19.09 3.61
CA GLU A 141 -7.31 19.23 4.31
C GLU A 141 -8.45 18.40 3.67
N SER A 142 -8.38 18.16 2.37
CA SER A 142 -9.37 17.34 1.65
C SER A 142 -9.33 15.85 2.04
N GLY A 143 -8.21 15.37 2.59
CA GLY A 143 -7.97 13.93 2.79
C GLY A 143 -7.84 13.13 1.49
N ASP A 144 -7.74 13.79 0.33
CA ASP A 144 -7.65 13.15 -0.99
C ASP A 144 -6.36 13.57 -1.69
N TRP A 145 -5.37 12.66 -1.69
CA TRP A 145 -4.09 12.87 -2.35
C TRP A 145 -4.22 13.10 -3.86
N VAL A 146 -5.07 12.34 -4.54
CA VAL A 146 -5.19 12.38 -6.00
C VAL A 146 -5.79 13.72 -6.44
N ALA A 147 -6.84 14.18 -5.75
CA ALA A 147 -7.43 15.48 -5.99
C ALA A 147 -6.43 16.61 -5.66
N TYR A 148 -5.72 16.50 -4.54
CA TYR A 148 -4.71 17.47 -4.13
C TYR A 148 -3.60 17.60 -5.19
N ARG A 149 -2.99 16.49 -5.61
CA ARG A 149 -1.93 16.49 -6.64
C ARG A 149 -2.40 17.13 -7.95
N LYS A 150 -3.59 16.75 -8.45
CA LYS A 150 -4.15 17.31 -9.68
C LYS A 150 -4.35 18.83 -9.62
N SER A 151 -4.74 19.35 -8.46
CA SER A 151 -4.88 20.80 -8.27
C SER A 151 -3.54 21.55 -8.34
N LYS A 152 -2.43 20.91 -7.94
CA LYS A 152 -1.08 21.47 -8.07
C LYS A 152 -0.52 21.40 -9.49
N ASP A 153 -0.86 20.36 -10.23
CA ASP A 153 -0.30 20.11 -11.56
C ASP A 153 -0.91 21.00 -12.67
N GLY A 154 -1.97 21.78 -12.39
CA GLY A 154 -2.33 22.96 -13.18
C GLY A 154 -2.50 22.77 -14.69
N SER A 155 -3.19 21.71 -15.16
CA SER A 155 -3.81 21.80 -16.49
C SER A 155 -4.99 22.75 -16.41
N THR A 156 -4.76 24.03 -16.71
CA THR A 156 -5.81 24.91 -17.26
C THR A 156 -6.31 24.23 -18.53
N PRO A 157 -7.61 23.88 -18.67
CA PRO A 157 -8.15 23.62 -19.99
C PRO A 157 -8.00 24.92 -20.77
N THR A 158 -7.15 24.94 -21.80
CA THR A 158 -7.18 25.99 -22.81
C THR A 158 -8.56 25.94 -23.43
N ASP A 159 -9.43 26.87 -23.03
CA ASP A 159 -10.72 27.11 -23.67
C ASP A 159 -10.42 27.54 -25.11
N GLY A 160 -10.70 26.63 -26.04
CA GLY A 160 -10.61 26.88 -27.46
C GLY A 160 -11.75 27.81 -27.88
N ARG A 161 -11.43 29.08 -28.07
CA ARG A 161 -12.17 29.95 -28.99
C ARG A 161 -11.72 29.70 -30.42
#